data_AF-A0A820SRD9-F1
#
_entry.id   AF-A0A820SRD9-F1
#
_cell.length_a   1.000
_cell.length_b   1.000
_cell.length_c   1.000
_cell.angle_alpha   90.00
_cell.angle_beta   90.00
_cell.angle_gamma   90.00
#
_symmetry.space_group_name_H-M   'P 1'
#
loop_
_entity.id
_entity.type
_entity.pdbx_description
1 polymer ?
#
loop_
_entity_poly.entity_id
_entity_poly.type
_entity_poly.pdbx_seq_one_letter_code
_entity_poly.pdbx_strand_id
1 'polypeptide(L)' 'QEISFMVALQYRASNKTDLLSIKEIKYLLPANVLKLKDIHPQQWTTAIHDKFNSSVAMMSTIEAKMKFL' A
#
# COMPACT_ATOMS: atom_id res chain seq x y z
N GLN A 1 -4.51 -11.93 2.81
CA GLN A 1 -3.56 -10.80 2.96
C GLN A 1 -4.36 -9.52 3.21
N GLU A 2 -3.88 -8.62 4.08
CA GLU A 2 -4.51 -7.32 4.27
C GLU A 2 -4.29 -6.42 3.04
N ILE A 3 -5.33 -5.69 2.61
CA ILE A 3 -5.29 -4.78 1.46
C ILE A 3 -4.19 -3.71 1.62
N SER A 4 -3.99 -3.21 2.84
CA SER A 4 -2.96 -2.22 3.14
C SER A 4 -1.55 -2.74 2.85
N PHE A 5 -1.29 -4.02 3.16
CA PHE A 5 -0.01 -4.67 2.88
C PHE A 5 0.18 -4.90 1.38
N MET A 6 -0.86 -5.32 0.66
CA MET A 6 -0.80 -5.48 -0.81
C MET A 6 -0.49 -4.16 -1.51
N VAL A 7 -1.13 -3.06 -1.12
CA VAL A 7 -0.87 -1.74 -1.70
C VAL A 7 0.56 -1.27 -1.42
N ALA A 8 1.05 -1.49 -0.20
CA ALA A 8 2.44 -1.18 0.16
C ALA A 8 3.44 -1.98 -0.70
N LEU A 9 3.20 -3.28 -0.89
CA LEU A 9 4.01 -4.14 -1.76
C LEU A 9 3.99 -3.69 -3.22
N GLN A 10 2.82 -3.38 -3.77
CA GLN A 10 2.67 -2.89 -5.14
C GLN A 10 3.45 -1.59 -5.37
N TYR A 11 3.41 -0.68 -4.38
CA TYR A 11 4.17 0.57 -4.43
C TYR A 11 5.69 0.32 -4.43
N ARG A 12 6.17 -0.53 -3.52
CA ARG A 12 7.59 -0.89 -3.45
C ARG A 12 8.07 -1.66 -4.68
N ALA A 13 7.23 -2.53 -5.24
CA ALA A 13 7.46 -3.28 -6.47
C ALA A 13 7.58 -2.36 -7.70
N SER A 14 6.99 -1.16 -7.63
CA SER A 14 7.13 -0.09 -8.63
C SER A 14 8.41 0.74 -8.44
N ASN A 15 9.34 0.28 -7.60
CA ASN A 15 10.61 0.92 -7.29
C ASN A 15 10.49 2.29 -6.60
N LYS A 16 9.37 2.56 -5.94
CA LYS A 16 9.18 3.74 -5.10
C LYS A 16 9.64 3.45 -3.67
N THR A 17 10.33 4.39 -3.05
CA THR A 17 10.91 4.26 -1.68
C THR A 17 10.39 5.32 -0.72
N ASP A 18 9.73 6.35 -1.24
CA ASP A 18 9.06 7.42 -0.54
C ASP A 18 7.73 6.96 0.09
N LEU A 19 7.16 7.77 0.98
CA LEU A 19 5.83 7.52 1.52
C LEU A 19 4.77 7.85 0.48
N LEU A 20 3.77 6.98 0.38
CA LEU A 20 2.69 7.16 -0.59
C LEU A 20 1.87 8.41 -0.27
N SER A 21 1.60 9.23 -1.27
CA SER A 21 0.64 10.33 -1.12
C SER A 21 -0.81 9.79 -1.03
N ILE A 22 -1.70 10.56 -0.41
CA ILE A 22 -3.14 10.23 -0.35
C ILE A 22 -3.73 10.02 -1.76
N LYS A 23 -3.24 10.79 -2.75
CA LYS A 23 -3.66 10.64 -4.15
C LYS A 23 -3.26 9.27 -4.70
N GLU A 24 -2.01 8.86 -4.54
CA GLU A 24 -1.52 7.56 -5.01
C GLU A 24 -2.24 6.40 -4.33
N ILE A 25 -2.46 6.48 -3.02
CA ILE A 25 -3.22 5.47 -2.27
C ILE A 25 -4.63 5.30 -2.83
N LYS A 26 -5.31 6.41 -3.16
CA LYS A 26 -6.65 6.35 -3.74
C LYS A 26 -6.67 5.64 -5.11
N TYR A 27 -5.59 5.73 -5.90
CA TYR A 27 -5.48 5.04 -7.18
C TYR A 27 -5.07 3.57 -7.05
N LEU A 28 -4.32 3.22 -6.00
CA LEU A 28 -3.86 1.85 -5.77
C LEU A 28 -4.88 1.00 -5.02
N LEU A 29 -5.79 1.62 -4.26
CA LEU A 29 -6.85 0.91 -3.56
C LEU A 29 -7.87 0.33 -4.55
N PRO A 30 -8.28 -0.94 -4.35
CA PRO A 30 -9.36 -1.53 -5.13
C PRO A 30 -10.67 -0.72 -5.07
N ALA A 31 -11.39 -0.63 -6.19
CA ALA A 31 -12.60 0.19 -6.29
C ALA A 31 -13.73 -0.22 -5.33
N ASN A 32 -13.81 -1.51 -4.96
CA ASN A 32 -14.73 -2.02 -3.94
C ASN A 32 -14.40 -1.49 -2.54
N VAL A 33 -13.11 -1.30 -2.24
CA VAL A 33 -12.64 -0.78 -0.94
C VAL A 33 -12.94 0.71 -0.80
N LEU A 34 -12.76 1.47 -1.89
CA LEU A 34 -13.10 2.89 -1.93
C LEU A 34 -14.60 3.18 -1.75
N LYS A 35 -15.46 2.18 -1.96
CA LYS A 35 -16.92 2.29 -1.80
C LYS A 35 -17.40 1.91 -0.40
N LEU A 36 -16.53 1.39 0.46
CA LEU A 36 -16.88 1.07 1.84
C LEU A 36 -17.13 2.37 2.61
N LYS A 37 -18.31 2.47 3.23
CA LYS A 37 -18.68 3.64 4.04
C LYS A 37 -17.97 3.70 5.39
N ASP A 38 -17.42 2.57 5.83
CA ASP A 38 -16.93 2.38 7.19
C ASP A 38 -15.49 2.84 7.42
N ILE A 39 -14.70 3.00 6.34
CA ILE A 39 -13.28 3.36 6.44
C ILE A 39 -12.99 4.60 5.60
N HIS A 40 -12.54 5.66 6.26
CA HIS A 40 -12.14 6.89 5.60
C HIS A 40 -10.79 6.74 4.87
N PRO A 41 -10.56 7.48 3.76
CA PRO A 41 -9.30 7.44 3.02
C PRO A 41 -8.05 7.71 3.88
N GLN A 42 -8.18 8.50 4.94
CA GLN A 42 -7.10 8.78 5.88
C GLN A 42 -6.69 7.54 6.68
N GLN A 43 -7.66 6.72 7.12
CA GLN A 43 -7.38 5.48 7.85
C GLN A 43 -6.65 4.47 6.97
N TRP A 44 -7.02 4.38 5.68
CA TRP A 44 -6.27 3.59 4.71
C TRP A 44 -4.84 4.09 4.54
N THR A 45 -4.66 5.41 4.51
CA THR A 45 -3.34 6.03 4.39
C THR A 45 -2.45 5.64 5.56
N THR A 46 -2.94 5.79 6.79
CA THR A 46 -2.23 5.38 8.01
C THR A 46 -1.88 3.90 7.98
N ALA A 47 -2.86 3.03 7.70
CA ALA A 47 -2.63 1.59 7.66
C ALA A 47 -1.59 1.17 6.61
N ILE A 48 -1.59 1.81 5.43
CA ILE A 48 -0.62 1.53 4.36
C ILE A 48 0.77 2.04 4.75
N HIS A 49 0.87 3.24 5.33
CA HIS A 49 2.15 3.78 5.80
C HIS A 49 2.75 2.92 6.91
N ASP A 50 1.93 2.45 7.85
CA ASP A 50 2.37 1.57 8.92
C ASP A 50 2.95 0.26 8.37
N LYS A 51 2.25 -0.37 7.41
CA LYS A 51 2.75 -1.58 6.74
C LYS A 51 4.00 -1.30 5.92
N PHE A 52 4.04 -0.17 5.22
CA PHE A 52 5.20 0.22 4.42
C PHE A 52 6.44 0.37 5.30
N ASN A 53 6.36 1.18 6.35
CA ASN A 53 7.48 1.45 7.24
C ASN A 53 7.91 0.23 8.07
N SER A 54 6.96 -0.56 8.57
CA SER A 54 7.26 -1.69 9.45
C SER A 54 7.91 -2.87 8.72
N SER A 55 7.64 -3.06 7.43
CA SER A 55 7.99 -4.32 6.76
C SER A 55 8.39 -4.21 5.30
N VAL A 56 7.84 -3.25 4.53
CA VAL A 56 8.02 -3.24 3.07
C VAL A 56 9.15 -2.30 2.60
N ALA A 57 9.41 -1.20 3.32
CA ALA A 57 10.38 -0.19 2.93
C ALA A 57 11.79 -0.76 2.71
N MET A 58 12.18 -1.73 3.54
CA MET A 58 13.50 -2.38 3.50
C MET A 58 13.61 -3.52 2.47
N MET A 59 12.50 -3.93 1.85
CA MET A 59 12.53 -4.98 0.83
C MET A 59 13.17 -4.44 -0.45
N SER A 60 13.85 -5.31 -1.19
CA SER A 60 14.22 -5.01 -2.58
C SER A 60 12.99 -5.01 -3.49
N THR A 61 13.12 -4.37 -4.66
CA THR A 61 12.05 -4.34 -5.66
C THR A 61 11.66 -5.73 -6.14
N ILE A 62 12.64 -6.66 -6.23
CA ILE A 62 12.40 -8.05 -6.65
C ILE A 62 11.65 -8.82 -5.55
N GLU A 63 12.08 -8.70 -4.29
CA GLU A 63 11.40 -9.34 -3.16
C GLU A 63 9.96 -8.85 -3.01
N ALA A 64 9.73 -7.54 -3.18
CA ALA A 64 8.39 -6.96 -3.14
C ALA A 64 7.50 -7.51 -4.27
N LYS A 65 8.03 -7.68 -5.48
CA LYS A 65 7.31 -8.32 -6.60
C LYS A 65 6.98 -9.77 -6.31
N MET A 66 7.94 -10.54 -5.79
CA MET A 66 7.74 -11.95 -5.45
C MET A 66 6.72 -12.15 -4.33
N LYS A 67 6.67 -11.25 -3.35
CA LYS A 67 5.68 -11.30 -2.26
C LYS A 67 4.29 -10.79 -2.65
N PHE A 68 4.20 -10.03 -3.73
CA PHE A 68 2.94 -9.51 -4.24
C PHE A 68 2.18 -10.54 -5.08
N LEU A 69 2.90 -11.42 -5.80
CA LEU A 69 2.37 -12.56 -6.55
C LEU A 69 1.89 -13.67 -5.61
#